data_AF-A0A259HAG1-F1
#
_entry.id   AF-A0A259HAG1-F1
#
_cell.length_a   1.000
_cell.length_b   1.000
_cell.length_c   1.000
_cell.angle_alpha   90.00
_cell.angle_beta   90.00
_cell.angle_gamma   90.00
#
_symmetry.space_group_name_H-M   'P 1'
#
loop_
_entity.id
_entity.type
_entity.pdbx_description
1 polymer ?
#
loop_
_entity_poly.entity_id
_entity_poly.type
_entity_poly.pdbx_seq_one_letter_code
_entity_poly.pdbx_strand_id
1 'polypeptide(L)'
;MLENNENYTFPWGFHLGDLHKENQIIPLYTSSEEGGFCLLYDKDSEAKADVMLESLCLELLTTMPHESLSIAMFDFGRKKFYHLSPLQYLQLYKIAHKPQMMLELFGEIEHTIISRYDELICCNRPTINDHNQKSKHKQPYQLVLINLENFPTQEVELRRIQNFVESAAKAGVYVIAFGNQSIEESPNQTTQTILKHFKTLRVTQGEFALTNEIFEFAELVEESTFKPLDLEKSYLMQQVLTNADLEAFLDPEAIKLEENTKVQ
;
A
#
# COMPACT_ATOMS: atom_id res chain seq x y z
N MET A 1 33.56 -4.04 -6.01
CA MET A 1 32.35 -3.91 -5.18
C MET A 1 31.27 -4.72 -5.86
N LEU A 2 30.90 -5.86 -5.29
CA LEU A 2 29.74 -6.62 -5.78
C LEU A 2 28.52 -5.80 -5.36
N GLU A 3 27.89 -5.12 -6.32
CA GLU A 3 26.57 -4.55 -6.10
C GLU A 3 25.68 -5.72 -5.69
N ASN A 4 25.29 -5.78 -4.41
CA ASN A 4 24.17 -6.62 -4.00
C ASN A 4 23.02 -6.18 -4.88
N ASN A 5 22.65 -7.03 -5.84
CA ASN A 5 21.58 -6.78 -6.78
C ASN A 5 20.27 -6.98 -5.99
N GLU A 6 20.00 -6.08 -5.04
CA GLU A 6 18.77 -6.05 -4.27
C GLU A 6 17.64 -5.95 -5.28
N ASN A 7 16.68 -6.87 -5.15
CA ASN A 7 15.58 -6.97 -6.08
C ASN A 7 14.65 -5.76 -5.86
N TYR A 8 14.93 -4.66 -6.55
CA TYR A 8 14.15 -3.42 -6.51
C TYR A 8 12.91 -3.57 -7.41
N THR A 9 12.07 -4.55 -7.10
CA THR A 9 10.79 -4.79 -7.76
C THR A 9 9.72 -4.85 -6.70
N PHE A 10 8.56 -4.26 -6.98
CA PHE A 10 7.42 -4.47 -6.11
C PHE A 10 7.09 -5.98 -6.04
N PRO A 11 6.71 -6.53 -4.88
CA PRO A 11 6.34 -7.93 -4.74
C PRO A 11 5.26 -8.36 -5.74
N TRP A 12 5.34 -9.61 -6.19
CA TRP A 12 4.41 -10.17 -7.18
C TRP A 12 2.96 -10.26 -6.69
N GLY A 13 2.74 -10.17 -5.37
CA GLY A 13 1.42 -10.19 -4.77
C GLY A 13 1.37 -9.61 -3.37
N PHE A 14 0.17 -9.34 -2.89
CA PHE A 14 -0.12 -8.98 -1.50
C PHE A 14 -0.37 -10.24 -0.69
N HIS A 15 0.42 -10.46 0.35
CA HIS A 15 0.24 -11.58 1.25
C HIS A 15 -1.01 -11.36 2.10
N LEU A 16 -2.02 -12.22 1.94
CA LEU A 16 -3.28 -12.09 2.66
C LEU A 16 -3.30 -12.92 3.95
N GLY A 17 -2.42 -13.91 4.05
CA GLY A 17 -2.30 -14.84 5.17
C GLY A 17 -1.92 -16.23 4.69
N ASP A 18 -2.08 -17.24 5.55
CA ASP A 18 -1.62 -18.60 5.30
C ASP A 18 -2.78 -19.62 5.29
N LEU A 19 -2.71 -20.58 4.38
CA LEU A 19 -3.52 -21.79 4.42
C LEU A 19 -2.79 -22.87 5.23
N HIS A 20 -3.43 -23.35 6.28
CA HIS A 20 -2.93 -24.42 7.13
C HIS A 20 -3.63 -25.73 6.79
N LYS A 21 -2.85 -26.72 6.33
CA LYS A 21 -3.32 -28.09 6.08
C LYS A 21 -2.36 -29.08 6.69
N GLU A 22 -2.79 -29.76 7.76
CA GLU A 22 -1.95 -30.67 8.54
C GLU A 22 -0.63 -30.01 8.99
N ASN A 23 0.51 -30.44 8.43
CA ASN A 23 1.84 -29.90 8.70
C ASN A 23 2.35 -28.96 7.59
N GLN A 24 1.49 -28.60 6.63
CA GLN A 24 1.82 -27.68 5.54
C GLN A 24 1.23 -26.31 5.80
N ILE A 25 2.03 -25.29 5.53
CA ILE A 25 1.65 -23.88 5.54
C ILE A 25 1.89 -23.36 4.13
N ILE A 26 0.84 -22.87 3.49
CA ILE A 26 0.88 -22.36 2.12
C ILE A 26 0.49 -20.88 2.18
N PRO A 27 1.42 -19.95 1.88
CA PRO A 27 1.12 -18.53 1.92
C PRO A 27 0.19 -18.18 0.75
N LEU A 28 -0.85 -17.41 1.06
CA LEU A 28 -1.88 -16.99 0.13
C LEU A 28 -1.62 -15.55 -0.28
N TYR A 29 -1.40 -15.36 -1.57
CA TYR A 29 -1.22 -14.04 -2.17
C TYR A 29 -2.34 -13.73 -3.16
N THR A 30 -2.78 -12.48 -3.20
CA THR A 30 -3.47 -11.94 -4.37
C THR A 30 -2.47 -11.20 -5.24
N SER A 31 -2.60 -11.32 -6.57
CA SER A 31 -1.66 -10.72 -7.52
C SER A 31 -1.59 -9.20 -7.38
N SER A 32 -0.39 -8.63 -7.51
CA SER A 32 -0.20 -7.18 -7.56
C SER A 32 -0.36 -6.62 -8.98
N GLU A 33 -0.50 -7.47 -10.01
CA GLU A 33 -0.61 -7.04 -11.42
C GLU A 33 -1.82 -6.13 -11.68
N GLU A 34 -2.91 -6.33 -10.95
CA GLU A 34 -4.13 -5.53 -11.03
C GLU A 34 -4.03 -4.22 -10.23
N GLY A 35 -2.84 -3.94 -9.67
CA GLY A 35 -2.56 -2.69 -8.95
C GLY A 35 -3.11 -2.64 -7.54
N GLY A 36 -3.87 -3.64 -7.07
CA GLY A 36 -4.53 -3.52 -5.78
C GLY A 36 -5.68 -4.47 -5.54
N PHE A 37 -6.35 -4.28 -4.40
CA PHE A 37 -7.59 -4.98 -4.05
C PHE A 37 -8.46 -4.11 -3.13
N CYS A 38 -9.74 -4.46 -3.04
CA CYS A 38 -10.69 -3.93 -2.06
C CYS A 38 -10.83 -4.90 -0.88
N LEU A 39 -10.75 -4.40 0.34
CA LEU A 39 -11.03 -5.14 1.58
C LEU A 39 -12.32 -4.65 2.21
N LEU A 40 -13.40 -5.43 2.08
CA LEU A 40 -14.71 -5.07 2.64
C LEU A 40 -15.05 -5.93 3.84
N TYR A 41 -15.38 -5.30 4.97
CA TYR A 41 -15.66 -6.01 6.22
C TYR A 41 -17.04 -5.67 6.75
N ASP A 42 -17.68 -6.61 7.44
CA ASP A 42 -18.79 -6.25 8.33
C ASP A 42 -18.27 -5.58 9.61
N LYS A 43 -19.19 -5.01 10.39
CA LYS A 43 -18.82 -4.24 11.59
C LYS A 43 -18.05 -5.08 12.61
N ASP A 44 -18.40 -6.36 12.75
CA ASP A 44 -17.78 -7.24 13.74
C ASP A 44 -16.37 -7.68 13.30
N SER A 45 -16.06 -7.57 12.01
CA SER A 45 -14.77 -7.93 11.43
C SER A 45 -13.81 -6.76 11.26
N GLU A 46 -14.22 -5.52 11.57
CA GLU A 46 -13.40 -4.31 11.35
C GLU A 46 -12.02 -4.41 12.03
N ALA A 47 -11.96 -4.83 13.29
CA ALA A 47 -10.70 -4.97 14.01
C ALA A 47 -9.77 -6.01 13.36
N LYS A 48 -10.33 -7.10 12.83
CA LYS A 48 -9.58 -8.17 12.15
C LYS A 48 -9.03 -7.67 10.80
N ALA A 49 -9.83 -6.90 10.06
CA ALA A 49 -9.40 -6.26 8.82
C ALA A 49 -8.29 -5.23 9.06
N ASP A 50 -8.40 -4.40 10.10
CA ASP A 50 -7.37 -3.42 10.46
C ASP A 50 -6.04 -4.07 10.82
N VAL A 51 -6.08 -5.18 11.58
CA VAL A 51 -4.89 -5.95 11.94
C VAL A 51 -4.17 -6.47 10.69
N MET A 52 -4.93 -7.02 9.74
CA MET A 52 -4.40 -7.55 8.49
C MET A 52 -3.82 -6.44 7.59
N LEU A 53 -4.52 -5.31 7.44
CA LEU A 53 -4.02 -4.15 6.68
C LEU A 53 -2.72 -3.61 7.26
N GLU A 54 -2.66 -3.41 8.58
CA GLU A 54 -1.46 -2.89 9.24
C GLU A 54 -0.28 -3.87 9.13
N SER A 55 -0.54 -5.18 9.24
CA SER A 55 0.48 -6.23 9.07
C SER A 55 1.01 -6.25 7.64
N LEU A 56 0.14 -6.20 6.64
CA LEU A 56 0.51 -6.21 5.23
C LEU A 56 1.37 -4.98 4.87
N CYS A 57 0.99 -3.80 5.37
CA CYS A 57 1.75 -2.58 5.15
C CYS A 57 3.19 -2.70 5.68
N LEU A 58 3.35 -3.21 6.90
CA LEU A 58 4.66 -3.39 7.53
C LEU A 58 5.47 -4.51 6.87
N GLU A 59 4.84 -5.61 6.47
CA GLU A 59 5.50 -6.69 5.73
C GLU A 59 6.05 -6.20 4.39
N LEU A 60 5.26 -5.41 3.64
CA LEU A 60 5.74 -4.81 2.39
C LEU A 60 6.92 -3.88 2.62
N LEU A 61 6.85 -2.99 3.62
CA LEU A 61 7.94 -2.07 3.97
C LEU A 61 9.21 -2.80 4.42
N THR A 62 9.09 -3.95 5.09
CA THR A 62 10.26 -4.75 5.53
C THR A 62 10.85 -5.61 4.42
N THR A 63 10.04 -6.03 3.45
CA THR A 63 10.48 -6.87 2.31
C THR A 63 11.15 -6.04 1.23
N MET A 64 10.77 -4.76 1.10
CA MET A 64 11.32 -3.85 0.11
C MET A 64 12.59 -3.14 0.62
N PRO A 65 13.54 -2.76 -0.26
CA PRO A 65 14.69 -1.94 0.13
C PRO A 65 14.26 -0.65 0.85
N HIS A 66 15.11 -0.11 1.72
CA HIS A 66 14.79 1.12 2.45
C HIS A 66 14.44 2.28 1.51
N GLU A 67 13.47 3.12 1.90
CA GLU A 67 12.92 4.24 1.11
C GLU A 67 12.34 3.87 -0.27
N SER A 68 12.35 2.59 -0.65
CA SER A 68 11.84 2.15 -1.95
C SER A 68 10.32 2.02 -2.00
N LEU A 69 9.64 2.06 -0.85
CA LEU A 69 8.19 2.06 -0.73
C LEU A 69 7.76 3.12 0.29
N SER A 70 6.75 3.91 -0.06
CA SER A 70 6.04 4.76 0.90
C SER A 70 4.54 4.46 0.87
N ILE A 71 3.86 4.76 1.98
CA ILE A 71 2.44 4.51 2.17
C ILE A 71 1.71 5.86 2.26
N ALA A 72 0.66 6.02 1.49
CA ALA A 72 -0.23 7.17 1.54
C ALA A 72 -1.64 6.70 1.96
N MET A 73 -2.25 7.34 2.94
CA MET A 73 -3.58 7.00 3.42
C MET A 73 -4.56 8.16 3.26
N PHE A 74 -5.70 7.89 2.65
CA PHE A 74 -6.84 8.80 2.58
C PHE A 74 -7.90 8.32 3.59
N ASP A 75 -8.01 9.03 4.72
CA ASP A 75 -8.94 8.64 5.76
C ASP A 75 -9.41 9.83 6.62
N PHE A 76 -10.68 10.19 6.46
CA PHE A 76 -11.30 11.27 7.23
C PHE A 76 -11.96 10.75 8.52
N GLY A 77 -12.08 9.43 8.67
CA GLY A 77 -12.56 8.76 9.88
C GLY A 77 -11.52 8.75 11.02
N ARG A 78 -10.25 9.05 10.71
CA ARG A 78 -9.12 9.08 11.65
C ARG A 78 -8.85 7.73 12.32
N LYS A 79 -9.01 6.64 11.56
CA LYS A 79 -8.52 5.31 11.91
C LYS A 79 -7.04 5.40 12.24
N LYS A 80 -6.65 4.72 13.32
CA LYS A 80 -5.30 4.79 13.88
C LYS A 80 -4.57 3.47 13.64
N PHE A 81 -3.69 3.46 12.65
CA PHE A 81 -2.65 2.44 12.53
C PHE A 81 -1.46 2.84 13.41
N TYR A 82 -1.46 2.35 14.64
CA TYR A 82 -0.50 2.73 15.67
C TYR A 82 0.95 2.37 15.33
N HIS A 83 1.17 1.29 14.58
CA HIS A 83 2.51 0.85 14.17
C HIS A 83 2.98 1.54 12.88
N LEU A 84 2.07 2.08 12.07
CA LEU A 84 2.43 2.92 10.92
C LEU A 84 2.69 4.38 11.33
N SER A 85 2.03 4.86 12.39
CA SER A 85 2.12 6.27 12.82
C SER A 85 3.55 6.77 13.06
N PRO A 86 4.48 6.02 13.69
CA PRO A 86 5.88 6.42 13.83
C PRO A 86 6.61 6.63 12.50
N LEU A 87 6.17 5.97 11.42
CA LEU A 87 6.82 6.04 10.11
C LEU A 87 6.58 7.37 9.38
N GLN A 88 5.69 8.23 9.90
CA GLN A 88 5.51 9.59 9.37
C GLN A 88 6.77 10.44 9.53
N TYR A 89 7.55 10.24 10.61
CA TYR A 89 8.80 10.98 10.83
C TYR A 89 9.87 10.65 9.78
N LEU A 90 9.81 9.46 9.19
CA LEU A 90 10.69 9.00 8.12
C LEU A 90 10.11 9.24 6.72
N GLN A 91 8.95 9.93 6.61
CA GLN A 91 8.24 10.13 5.34
C GLN A 91 7.82 8.82 4.62
N LEU A 92 7.87 7.67 5.29
CA LEU A 92 7.43 6.39 4.75
C LEU A 92 5.91 6.20 4.88
N TYR A 93 5.24 7.04 5.69
CA TYR A 93 3.79 7.03 5.84
C TYR A 93 3.25 8.47 5.83
N LYS A 94 2.26 8.75 4.99
CA LYS A 94 1.53 10.02 4.93
C LYS A 94 0.04 9.76 5.10
N ILE A 95 -0.67 10.64 5.83
CA ILE A 95 -2.12 10.53 6.02
C ILE A 95 -2.83 11.85 5.73
N ALA A 96 -3.82 11.80 4.83
CA ALA A 96 -4.73 12.89 4.52
C ALA A 96 -6.06 12.67 5.25
N HIS A 97 -6.36 13.54 6.22
CA HIS A 97 -7.55 13.45 7.08
C HIS A 97 -8.51 14.65 6.93
N LYS A 98 -8.24 15.52 5.95
CA LYS A 98 -9.02 16.72 5.63
C LYS A 98 -9.02 16.97 4.11
N PRO A 99 -10.05 17.65 3.58
CA PRO A 99 -10.19 18.04 2.17
C PRO A 99 -8.88 18.49 1.50
N GLN A 100 -8.29 19.57 2.03
CA GLN A 100 -7.10 20.19 1.48
C GLN A 100 -5.90 19.23 1.41
N MET A 101 -5.66 18.44 2.46
CA MET A 101 -4.56 17.47 2.50
C MET A 101 -4.78 16.33 1.50
N MET A 102 -6.04 15.95 1.26
CA MET A 102 -6.39 14.94 0.28
C MET A 102 -6.07 15.45 -1.12
N LEU A 103 -6.51 16.66 -1.47
CA LEU A 103 -6.24 17.26 -2.77
C LEU A 103 -4.73 17.40 -3.05
N GLU A 104 -3.96 17.82 -2.03
CA GLU A 104 -2.50 17.91 -2.11
C GLU A 104 -1.87 16.54 -2.33
N LEU A 105 -2.16 15.56 -1.47
CA LEU A 105 -1.59 14.22 -1.55
C LEU A 105 -2.01 13.48 -2.83
N PHE A 106 -3.27 13.60 -3.24
CA PHE A 106 -3.75 13.04 -4.50
C PHE A 106 -3.05 13.69 -5.70
N GLY A 107 -2.86 15.03 -5.67
CA GLY A 107 -2.11 15.75 -6.70
C GLY A 107 -0.64 15.33 -6.79
N GLU A 108 0.04 15.10 -5.65
CA GLU A 108 1.42 14.57 -5.60
C GLU A 108 1.52 13.19 -6.28
N ILE A 109 0.58 12.30 -5.97
CA ILE A 109 0.55 10.94 -6.52
C ILE A 109 0.22 11.00 -8.02
N GLU A 110 -0.77 11.78 -8.43
CA GLU A 110 -1.16 11.93 -9.84
C GLU A 110 0.00 12.51 -10.66
N HIS A 111 0.71 13.52 -10.14
CA HIS A 111 1.89 14.07 -10.78
C HIS A 111 3.01 13.02 -10.93
N THR A 112 3.21 12.18 -9.92
CA THR A 112 4.17 11.06 -9.97
C THR A 112 3.79 10.06 -11.06
N ILE A 113 2.50 9.73 -11.19
CA ILE A 113 2.01 8.83 -12.24
C ILE A 113 2.27 9.45 -13.62
N ILE A 114 1.85 10.70 -13.82
CA ILE A 114 1.99 11.41 -15.10
C ILE A 114 3.47 11.50 -15.52
N SER A 115 4.36 11.97 -14.62
CA SER A 115 5.78 12.10 -14.95
C SER A 115 6.43 10.78 -15.32
N ARG A 116 6.04 9.68 -14.66
CA ARG A 116 6.51 8.33 -15.00
C ARG A 116 6.07 7.89 -16.38
N TYR A 117 4.83 8.19 -16.77
CA TYR A 117 4.34 7.90 -18.12
C TYR A 117 5.03 8.74 -19.19
N ASP A 118 5.32 10.01 -18.89
CA ASP A 118 5.96 10.92 -19.83
C ASP A 118 7.46 10.64 -20.00
N GLU A 119 8.15 10.22 -18.92
CA GLU A 119 9.62 10.19 -18.88
C GLU A 119 10.22 8.77 -18.83
N LEU A 120 9.53 7.80 -18.21
CA LEU A 120 10.15 6.51 -17.85
C LEU A 120 9.50 5.31 -18.55
N ILE A 121 8.17 5.31 -18.64
CA ILE A 121 7.39 4.21 -19.21
C ILE A 121 7.36 4.36 -20.73
N CYS A 122 7.78 3.31 -21.43
CA CYS A 122 7.83 3.28 -22.88
C CYS A 122 7.67 1.85 -23.40
N CYS A 123 7.64 1.65 -24.72
CA CYS A 123 7.48 0.34 -25.35
C CYS A 123 8.49 -0.73 -24.86
N ASN A 124 9.68 -0.34 -24.44
CA ASN A 124 10.72 -1.26 -23.94
C ASN A 124 10.75 -1.40 -22.41
N ARG A 125 9.97 -0.58 -21.70
CA ARG A 125 9.83 -0.51 -20.23
C ARG A 125 8.37 -0.18 -19.91
N PRO A 126 7.44 -1.13 -20.06
CA PRO A 126 6.00 -0.85 -19.94
C PRO A 126 5.56 -0.56 -18.50
N THR A 127 6.39 -0.85 -17.50
CA THR A 127 6.11 -0.59 -16.09
C THR A 127 7.31 -0.01 -15.34
N ILE A 128 7.06 0.53 -14.14
CA ILE A 128 8.13 0.92 -13.22
C ILE A 128 8.95 -0.27 -12.73
N ASN A 129 8.37 -1.48 -12.62
CA ASN A 129 9.16 -2.69 -12.37
C ASN A 129 10.21 -2.90 -13.48
N ASP A 130 9.82 -2.78 -14.75
CA ASP A 130 10.77 -2.90 -15.88
C ASP A 130 11.84 -1.80 -15.87
N HIS A 131 11.44 -0.57 -15.55
CA HIS A 131 12.38 0.53 -15.42
C HIS A 131 13.37 0.28 -14.28
N ASN A 132 12.89 -0.08 -13.09
CA ASN A 132 13.71 -0.34 -11.93
C ASN A 132 14.64 -1.54 -12.12
N GLN A 133 14.27 -2.56 -12.88
CA GLN A 133 15.19 -3.66 -13.20
C GLN A 133 16.35 -3.22 -14.10
N LYS A 134 16.11 -2.27 -15.03
CA LYS A 134 17.08 -1.90 -16.08
C LYS A 134 17.84 -0.59 -15.78
N SER A 135 17.30 0.26 -14.92
CA SER A 135 17.84 1.58 -14.61
C SER A 135 18.81 1.53 -13.43
N LYS A 136 19.83 2.39 -13.45
CA LYS A 136 20.65 2.68 -12.26
C LYS A 136 19.93 3.58 -11.27
N HIS A 137 19.09 4.48 -11.77
CA HIS A 137 18.26 5.37 -10.95
C HIS A 137 16.90 4.69 -10.73
N LYS A 138 16.78 4.00 -9.61
CA LYS A 138 15.55 3.34 -9.19
C LYS A 138 14.51 4.40 -8.76
N GLN A 139 13.24 4.06 -8.89
CA GLN A 139 12.11 4.92 -8.56
C GLN A 139 11.31 4.27 -7.43
N PRO A 140 10.97 4.99 -6.36
CA PRO A 140 10.22 4.43 -5.24
C PRO A 140 8.79 4.05 -5.65
N TYR A 141 8.24 3.03 -5.02
CA TYR A 141 6.84 2.63 -5.12
C TYR A 141 5.98 3.38 -4.11
N GLN A 142 4.67 3.41 -4.37
CA GLN A 142 3.70 3.95 -3.42
C GLN A 142 2.57 2.95 -3.20
N LEU A 143 2.20 2.73 -1.94
CA LEU A 143 1.00 2.00 -1.56
C LEU A 143 -0.03 2.99 -1.03
N VAL A 144 -1.22 3.00 -1.62
CA VAL A 144 -2.29 3.95 -1.34
C VAL A 144 -3.43 3.24 -0.63
N LEU A 145 -3.65 3.58 0.62
CA LEU A 145 -4.78 3.10 1.42
C LEU A 145 -5.95 4.08 1.27
N ILE A 146 -7.10 3.60 0.82
CA ILE A 146 -8.31 4.43 0.64
C ILE A 146 -9.41 3.94 1.57
N ASN A 147 -9.73 4.69 2.62
CA ASN A 147 -10.92 4.43 3.43
C ASN A 147 -12.17 4.91 2.66
N LEU A 148 -12.87 3.99 2.02
CA LEU A 148 -14.03 4.29 1.18
C LEU A 148 -15.24 4.81 1.95
N GLU A 149 -15.35 4.53 3.25
CA GLU A 149 -16.44 5.04 4.09
C GLU A 149 -16.37 6.56 4.24
N ASN A 150 -15.15 7.11 4.23
CA ASN A 150 -14.90 8.52 4.50
C ASN A 150 -14.12 9.22 3.38
N PHE A 151 -14.07 8.63 2.18
CA PHE A 151 -13.37 9.21 1.05
C PHE A 151 -14.16 10.41 0.49
N PRO A 152 -13.57 11.62 0.41
CA PRO A 152 -14.24 12.85 -0.05
C PRO A 152 -14.37 12.89 -1.58
N THR A 153 -15.19 11.99 -2.11
CA THR A 153 -15.48 11.80 -3.54
C THR A 153 -15.93 13.04 -4.32
N GLN A 154 -16.41 14.10 -3.65
CA GLN A 154 -16.87 15.35 -4.30
C GLN A 154 -15.73 16.29 -4.68
N GLU A 155 -14.53 16.09 -4.14
CA GLU A 155 -13.39 16.99 -4.34
C GLU A 155 -12.53 16.59 -5.54
N VAL A 156 -12.61 15.34 -5.98
CA VAL A 156 -11.89 14.83 -7.14
C VAL A 156 -12.86 14.47 -8.25
N GLU A 157 -12.62 15.01 -9.44
CA GLU A 157 -13.41 14.69 -10.64
C GLU A 157 -13.36 13.19 -10.93
N LEU A 158 -14.52 12.58 -11.22
CA LEU A 158 -14.63 11.15 -11.51
C LEU A 158 -13.64 10.67 -12.58
N ARG A 159 -13.42 11.46 -13.64
CA ARG A 159 -12.48 11.14 -14.71
C ARG A 159 -11.03 11.02 -14.20
N ARG A 160 -10.63 11.85 -13.23
CA ARG A 160 -9.30 11.75 -12.61
C ARG A 160 -9.15 10.47 -11.81
N ILE A 161 -10.22 10.04 -11.12
CA ILE A 161 -10.23 8.75 -10.42
C ILE A 161 -10.11 7.58 -11.40
N GLN A 162 -10.86 7.61 -12.51
CA GLN A 162 -10.78 6.58 -13.56
C GLN A 162 -9.35 6.47 -14.12
N ASN A 163 -8.77 7.60 -14.52
CA ASN A 163 -7.39 7.65 -15.01
C ASN A 163 -6.40 7.15 -13.95
N PHE A 164 -6.61 7.51 -12.69
CA PHE A 164 -5.78 7.10 -11.56
C PHE A 164 -5.78 5.58 -11.41
N VAL A 165 -6.94 4.94 -11.25
CA VAL A 165 -7.01 3.48 -11.04
C VAL A 165 -6.46 2.70 -12.24
N GLU A 166 -6.70 3.18 -13.47
CA GLU A 166 -6.20 2.54 -14.70
C GLU A 166 -4.69 2.66 -14.92
N SER A 167 -4.07 3.73 -14.41
CA SER A 167 -2.66 4.06 -14.68
C SER A 167 -1.72 3.76 -13.51
N ALA A 168 -2.24 3.70 -12.29
CA ALA A 168 -1.45 3.60 -11.06
C ALA A 168 -0.47 2.42 -11.07
N ALA A 169 -0.95 1.21 -11.37
CA ALA A 169 -0.16 -0.03 -11.25
C ALA A 169 1.13 0.00 -12.09
N LYS A 170 1.02 0.38 -13.37
CA LYS A 170 2.17 0.49 -14.28
C LYS A 170 3.15 1.57 -13.84
N ALA A 171 2.63 2.64 -13.25
CA ALA A 171 3.43 3.71 -12.64
C ALA A 171 3.97 3.36 -11.25
N GLY A 172 3.84 2.11 -10.77
CA GLY A 172 4.38 1.69 -9.47
C GLY A 172 3.61 2.26 -8.27
N VAL A 173 2.35 2.61 -8.47
CA VAL A 173 1.40 3.01 -7.43
C VAL A 173 0.37 1.90 -7.27
N TYR A 174 0.25 1.37 -6.07
CA TYR A 174 -0.64 0.27 -5.72
C TYR A 174 -1.71 0.74 -4.75
N VAL A 175 -2.92 0.18 -4.81
CA VAL A 175 -4.08 0.68 -4.07
C VAL A 175 -4.70 -0.44 -3.23
N ILE A 176 -4.95 -0.17 -1.95
CA ILE A 176 -5.81 -1.00 -1.11
C ILE A 176 -6.95 -0.12 -0.65
N ALA A 177 -8.13 -0.34 -1.23
CA ALA A 177 -9.34 0.33 -0.81
C ALA A 177 -10.03 -0.50 0.26
N PHE A 178 -10.60 0.11 1.30
CA PHE A 178 -11.24 -0.64 2.37
C PHE A 178 -12.44 0.09 2.96
N GLY A 179 -13.34 -0.65 3.58
CA GLY A 179 -14.51 -0.08 4.25
C GLY A 179 -15.56 -1.13 4.60
N ASN A 180 -16.64 -0.67 5.21
CA ASN A 180 -17.77 -1.52 5.54
C ASN A 180 -18.44 -2.10 4.27
N GLN A 181 -18.90 -3.36 4.29
CA GLN A 181 -19.57 -3.99 3.14
C GLN A 181 -20.78 -3.20 2.60
N SER A 182 -21.46 -2.39 3.42
CA SER A 182 -22.55 -1.51 2.97
C SER A 182 -22.15 -0.49 1.89
N ILE A 183 -20.85 -0.23 1.69
CA ILE A 183 -20.39 0.66 0.61
C ILE A 183 -20.65 0.10 -0.79
N GLU A 184 -20.88 -1.21 -0.93
CA GLU A 184 -21.25 -1.82 -2.22
C GLU A 184 -22.54 -1.21 -2.78
N GLU A 185 -23.46 -0.81 -1.90
CA GLU A 185 -24.72 -0.16 -2.23
C GLU A 185 -24.60 1.36 -2.38
N SER A 186 -23.39 1.92 -2.24
CA SER A 186 -23.17 3.36 -2.29
C SER A 186 -23.58 3.92 -3.66
N PRO A 187 -24.41 4.99 -3.71
CA PRO A 187 -24.76 5.66 -4.96
C PRO A 187 -23.58 6.45 -5.56
N ASN A 188 -22.44 6.48 -4.86
CA ASN A 188 -21.29 7.27 -5.24
C ASN A 188 -20.52 6.66 -6.41
N GLN A 189 -20.48 7.37 -7.54
CA GLN A 189 -19.80 6.89 -8.75
C GLN A 189 -18.29 6.68 -8.57
N THR A 190 -17.63 7.47 -7.72
CA THR A 190 -16.21 7.33 -7.42
C THR A 190 -15.95 6.05 -6.64
N THR A 191 -16.71 5.80 -5.57
CA THR A 191 -16.64 4.53 -4.81
C THR A 191 -16.90 3.34 -5.73
N GLN A 192 -17.95 3.41 -6.55
CA GLN A 192 -18.30 2.34 -7.50
C GLN A 192 -17.23 2.11 -8.57
N THR A 193 -16.52 3.16 -8.99
CA THR A 193 -15.40 3.04 -9.94
C THR A 193 -14.24 2.26 -9.31
N ILE A 194 -13.87 2.58 -8.07
CA ILE A 194 -12.81 1.88 -7.33
C ILE A 194 -13.21 0.41 -7.10
N LEU A 195 -14.42 0.16 -6.61
CA LEU A 195 -14.93 -1.19 -6.34
C LEU A 195 -15.00 -2.08 -7.59
N LYS A 196 -15.31 -1.50 -8.76
CA LYS A 196 -15.37 -2.25 -10.02
C LYS A 196 -14.00 -2.54 -10.62
N HIS A 197 -13.00 -1.72 -10.28
CA HIS A 197 -11.66 -1.86 -10.83
C HIS A 197 -10.86 -2.93 -10.10
N PHE A 198 -10.96 -2.96 -8.76
CA PHE A 198 -10.16 -3.86 -7.93
C PHE A 198 -10.97 -5.05 -7.42
N LYS A 199 -10.32 -6.22 -7.39
CA LYS A 199 -10.87 -7.43 -6.79
C LYS A 199 -11.27 -7.23 -5.35
N THR A 200 -12.34 -7.88 -4.90
CA THR A 200 -12.89 -7.65 -3.57
C THR A 200 -12.73 -8.85 -2.63
N LEU A 201 -11.92 -8.69 -1.59
CA LEU A 201 -11.82 -9.58 -0.44
C LEU A 201 -12.85 -9.18 0.62
N ARG A 202 -13.78 -10.07 0.94
CA ARG A 202 -14.82 -9.82 1.94
C ARG A 202 -14.50 -10.51 3.27
N VAL A 203 -14.77 -9.85 4.38
CA VAL A 203 -14.68 -10.42 5.73
C VAL A 203 -16.04 -10.30 6.42
N THR A 204 -16.67 -11.45 6.67
CA THR A 204 -18.00 -11.53 7.28
C THR A 204 -17.94 -12.44 8.49
N GLN A 205 -18.40 -11.95 9.65
CA GLN A 205 -18.38 -12.67 10.92
C GLN A 205 -16.99 -13.22 11.26
N GLY A 206 -15.95 -12.46 10.93
CA GLY A 206 -14.56 -12.84 11.10
C GLY A 206 -13.99 -13.75 10.02
N GLU A 207 -14.79 -14.27 9.08
CA GLU A 207 -14.33 -15.21 8.04
C GLU A 207 -14.04 -14.49 6.73
N PHE A 208 -12.91 -14.82 6.11
CA PHE A 208 -12.47 -14.23 4.83
C PHE A 208 -13.01 -15.05 3.66
N ALA A 209 -13.73 -14.39 2.76
CA ALA A 209 -14.28 -14.99 1.55
C ALA A 209 -13.20 -15.11 0.47
N LEU A 210 -12.49 -16.23 0.45
CA LEU A 210 -11.46 -16.55 -0.54
C LEU A 210 -12.10 -17.12 -1.82
N THR A 211 -12.57 -16.22 -2.68
CA THR A 211 -13.14 -16.57 -3.99
C THR A 211 -12.04 -16.83 -5.03
N ASN A 212 -12.39 -17.48 -6.15
CA ASN A 212 -11.48 -17.65 -7.31
C ASN A 212 -10.96 -16.31 -7.87
N GLU A 213 -11.70 -15.22 -7.63
CA GLU A 213 -11.27 -13.88 -8.00
C GLU A 213 -10.03 -13.46 -7.19
N ILE A 214 -10.03 -13.71 -5.88
CA ILE A 214 -8.92 -13.35 -4.99
C ILE A 214 -7.78 -14.37 -5.05
N PHE A 215 -8.13 -15.66 -5.15
CA PHE A 215 -7.17 -16.75 -5.12
C PHE A 215 -7.61 -17.85 -6.09
N GLU A 216 -6.86 -18.03 -7.18
CA GLU A 216 -7.21 -18.92 -8.29
C GLU A 216 -7.35 -20.39 -7.89
N PHE A 217 -6.78 -20.79 -6.75
CA PHE A 217 -6.83 -22.15 -6.22
C PHE A 217 -7.81 -22.27 -5.04
N ALA A 218 -9.03 -21.74 -5.16
CA ALA A 218 -10.01 -21.79 -4.06
C ALA A 218 -10.33 -23.22 -3.60
N GLU A 219 -10.14 -24.24 -4.45
CA GLU A 219 -10.24 -25.66 -4.06
C GLU A 219 -9.30 -26.03 -2.89
N LEU A 220 -8.11 -25.41 -2.81
CA LEU A 220 -7.18 -25.62 -1.69
C LEU A 220 -7.73 -25.07 -0.37
N VAL A 221 -8.65 -24.11 -0.42
CA VAL A 221 -9.28 -23.51 0.76
C VAL A 221 -10.26 -24.51 1.38
N GLU A 222 -10.94 -25.34 0.58
CA GLU A 222 -11.92 -26.32 1.08
C GLU A 222 -11.28 -27.36 2.03
N GLU A 223 -10.01 -27.67 1.83
CA GLU A 223 -9.27 -28.67 2.60
C GLU A 223 -8.30 -28.05 3.63
N SER A 224 -8.32 -26.72 3.79
CA SER A 224 -7.37 -25.98 4.62
C SER A 224 -8.08 -25.02 5.58
N THR A 225 -7.39 -24.63 6.65
CA THR A 225 -7.82 -23.52 7.51
C THR A 225 -7.07 -22.26 7.13
N PHE A 226 -7.77 -21.23 6.67
CA PHE A 226 -7.15 -19.92 6.40
C PHE A 226 -6.90 -19.17 7.71
N LYS A 227 -5.68 -18.67 7.88
CA LYS A 227 -5.32 -17.71 8.91
C LYS A 227 -4.93 -16.41 8.23
N PRO A 228 -5.67 -15.31 8.45
CA PRO A 228 -5.30 -14.02 7.86
C PRO A 228 -3.97 -13.55 8.43
N LEU A 229 -3.34 -12.65 7.67
CA LEU A 229 -2.11 -12.01 8.08
C LEU A 229 -2.29 -11.28 9.43
N ASP A 230 -1.55 -11.72 10.44
CA ASP A 230 -1.47 -11.10 11.76
C ASP A 230 -0.04 -11.32 12.26
N LEU A 231 0.83 -10.36 11.93
CA LEU A 231 2.27 -10.46 12.20
C LEU A 231 2.64 -9.70 13.47
N GLU A 232 3.83 -9.97 14.00
CA GLU A 232 4.40 -9.22 15.14
C GLU A 232 4.78 -7.79 14.72
N LYS A 233 3.79 -6.91 14.65
CA LYS A 233 3.89 -5.55 14.09
C LYS A 233 4.96 -4.69 14.76
N SER A 234 5.18 -4.85 16.06
CA SER A 234 6.26 -4.15 16.78
C SER A 234 7.63 -4.57 16.28
N TYR A 235 7.83 -5.85 15.98
CA TYR A 235 9.07 -6.37 15.41
C TYR A 235 9.27 -5.87 13.98
N LEU A 236 8.24 -5.93 13.12
CA LEU A 236 8.32 -5.43 11.75
C LEU A 236 8.61 -3.93 11.71
N MET A 237 7.92 -3.14 12.53
CA MET A 237 8.19 -1.70 12.66
C MET A 237 9.66 -1.45 13.05
N GLN A 238 10.18 -2.20 14.02
CA GLN A 238 11.59 -2.08 14.41
C GLN A 238 12.55 -2.45 13.26
N GLN A 239 12.22 -3.46 12.45
CA GLN A 239 12.99 -3.78 11.25
C GLN A 239 12.97 -2.64 10.23
N VAL A 240 11.80 -2.04 9.94
CA VAL A 240 11.71 -0.87 9.05
C VAL A 240 12.60 0.27 9.54
N LEU A 241 12.58 0.55 10.86
CA LEU A 241 13.41 1.58 11.47
C LEU A 241 14.91 1.24 11.44
N THR A 242 15.27 -0.03 11.59
CA THR A 242 16.68 -0.46 11.57
C THR A 242 17.24 -0.43 10.15
N ASN A 243 16.43 -0.78 9.15
CA ASN A 243 16.77 -0.65 7.73
C ASN A 243 16.96 0.82 7.32
N ALA A 244 16.46 1.78 8.11
CA ALA A 244 16.57 3.21 7.85
C ALA A 244 17.96 3.82 8.11
N ASP A 245 18.97 2.97 8.23
CA ASP A 245 20.36 3.34 8.53
C ASP A 245 20.41 4.45 9.60
N LEU A 246 19.86 4.16 10.79
CA LEU A 246 19.80 5.09 11.92
C LEU A 246 21.18 5.69 12.28
N GLU A 247 22.27 5.06 11.86
CA GLU A 247 23.63 5.60 11.98
C GLU A 247 23.84 6.88 11.14
N ALA A 248 23.22 7.00 9.96
CA ALA A 248 23.28 8.22 9.15
C ALA A 248 22.49 9.39 9.76
N PHE A 249 21.43 9.10 10.53
CA PHE A 249 20.66 10.10 11.28
C PHE A 249 21.33 10.54 12.59
N LEU A 250 22.22 9.70 13.14
CA LEU A 250 22.98 9.98 14.36
C LEU A 250 24.41 10.45 14.07
N ASP A 251 24.82 10.50 12.80
CA ASP A 251 26.12 11.01 12.40
C ASP A 251 26.22 12.52 12.72
N PRO A 252 27.07 12.93 13.68
CA PRO A 252 27.27 14.33 13.99
C PRO A 252 27.76 15.16 12.80
N GLU A 253 28.36 14.54 11.77
CA GLU A 253 28.83 15.21 10.56
C GLU A 253 27.71 15.52 9.55
N ALA A 254 26.56 14.84 9.63
CA ALA A 254 25.38 15.11 8.80
C ALA A 254 24.54 16.28 9.32
N ILE A 255 24.71 16.67 10.60
CA ILE A 255 24.07 17.84 11.21
C ILE A 255 24.85 19.09 10.76
N LYS A 256 24.51 19.62 9.58
CA LYS A 256 24.89 20.99 9.22
C LYS A 256 24.11 21.97 10.10
N LEU A 257 24.67 22.31 11.26
CA LEU A 257 24.30 23.52 11.97
C LEU A 257 24.46 24.70 10.98
N GLU A 258 23.36 25.38 10.66
CA GLU A 258 23.43 26.65 9.94
C GLU A 258 24.23 27.64 10.79
N GLU A 259 25.52 27.75 10.52
CA GLU A 259 26.35 28.87 10.96
C GLU A 259 25.90 30.14 10.24
N ASN A 260 24.78 30.74 10.64
CA ASN A 260 24.50 32.16 10.40
C ASN A 260 23.30 32.65 11.23
N THR A 261 23.49 32.72 12.54
CA THR A 261 22.80 33.72 13.37
C THR A 261 23.84 34.55 14.11
N LYS A 262 24.67 35.27 13.34
CA LYS A 262 25.25 36.51 13.88
C LYS A 262 24.14 37.54 13.96
N VAL A 263 23.65 37.74 15.18
CA VAL A 263 22.90 38.94 15.57
C VAL A 263 23.84 40.13 15.36
N GLN A 264 23.45 41.05 14.48
CA GLN A 264 23.93 42.44 14.50
C GLN A 264 22.85 43.31 15.13
#